data_AF-W6RZH0-F1
#
_entry.id   AF-W6RZH0-F1
#
_cell.length_a   1.000
_cell.length_b   1.000
_cell.length_c   1.000
_cell.angle_alpha   90.00
_cell.angle_beta   90.00
_cell.angle_gamma   90.00
#
_symmetry.space_group_name_H-M   'P 1'
#
loop_
_entity.id
_entity.type
_entity.pdbx_description
1 polymer ?
#
loop_
_entity_poly.entity_id
_entity_poly.type
_entity_poly.pdbx_seq_one_letter_code
_entity_poly.pdbx_strand_id
1 'polypeptide(L)'
;MNIETKSKIEEHLREVMNRIIEKRTIYEPFNEDEIKRKNPFGYRLVPIEVWKGSKFERSFVTSLGQGIFEQIARIIAEGSGAIAINQYQKIIRLNSWQLERIDNILENQRKKNLKTKSKNSIKLKTISEELEFLRKLDTDRYQDVNVLFDLYIKRKDGTEEYYSLKTVKPNLDQTEAAKKDILRLMTSEKNAQAYFALPYNPAGEDKSYKSIHSIPYKLFDMDCDNNVLIGENLWNKIGMDDNTYSELLDIFDKVGEECKDKIRKNYLGI
;
A
#
# COMPACT_ATOMS: atom_id res chain seq x y z
N MET A 1 0.90 -12.66 -16.79
CA MET A 1 -0.45 -12.05 -16.98
C MET A 1 -0.98 -12.27 -18.40
N ASN A 2 -2.29 -12.48 -18.56
CA ASN A 2 -2.91 -12.60 -19.89
C ASN A 2 -3.06 -11.24 -20.60
N ILE A 3 -3.26 -11.26 -21.92
CA ILE A 3 -3.33 -10.05 -22.76
C ILE A 3 -4.41 -9.08 -22.29
N GLU A 4 -5.61 -9.59 -21.98
CA GLU A 4 -6.74 -8.76 -21.52
C GLU A 4 -6.41 -8.02 -20.22
N THR A 5 -5.76 -8.69 -19.28
CA THR A 5 -5.32 -8.12 -18.00
C THR A 5 -4.31 -7.00 -18.25
N LYS A 6 -3.30 -7.24 -19.10
CA LYS A 6 -2.30 -6.23 -19.46
C LYS A 6 -2.99 -5.00 -20.09
N SER A 7 -3.92 -5.20 -21.02
CA SER A 7 -4.67 -4.11 -21.67
C SER A 7 -5.50 -3.28 -20.68
N LYS A 8 -6.19 -3.91 -19.71
CA LYS A 8 -6.94 -3.20 -18.66
C LYS A 8 -6.05 -2.34 -17.77
N ILE A 9 -4.87 -2.84 -17.41
CA ILE A 9 -3.89 -2.08 -16.63
C ILE A 9 -3.36 -0.90 -17.46
N GLU A 10 -3.00 -1.12 -18.73
CA GLU A 10 -2.55 -0.06 -19.64
C GLU A 10 -3.59 1.05 -19.77
N GLU A 11 -4.86 0.71 -20.00
CA GLU A 11 -5.96 1.67 -20.10
C GLU A 11 -6.12 2.47 -18.81
N HIS A 12 -6.18 1.79 -17.67
CA HIS A 12 -6.30 2.44 -16.36
C HIS A 12 -5.14 3.43 -16.10
N LEU A 13 -3.90 3.03 -16.39
CA LEU A 13 -2.73 3.91 -16.24
C LEU A 13 -2.76 5.10 -17.20
N ARG A 14 -3.16 4.89 -18.46
CA ARG A 14 -3.32 5.97 -19.44
C ARG A 14 -4.34 7.00 -18.97
N GLU A 15 -5.49 6.57 -18.44
CA GLU A 15 -6.50 7.48 -17.89
C GLU A 15 -5.97 8.32 -16.74
N VAL A 16 -5.24 7.70 -15.80
CA VAL A 16 -4.62 8.39 -14.67
C VAL A 16 -3.62 9.43 -15.16
N MET A 17 -2.73 9.05 -16.09
CA MET A 17 -1.71 9.95 -16.62
C MET A 17 -2.30 11.10 -17.43
N ASN A 18 -3.28 10.82 -18.30
CA ASN A 18 -3.97 11.87 -19.06
C ASN A 18 -4.64 12.87 -18.13
N ARG A 19 -5.32 12.41 -17.06
CA ARG A 19 -5.93 13.29 -16.06
C ARG A 19 -4.91 14.20 -15.36
N ILE A 20 -3.73 13.68 -15.01
CA ILE A 20 -2.65 14.47 -14.41
C ILE A 20 -2.14 15.53 -15.39
N ILE A 21 -1.90 15.13 -16.65
CA ILE A 21 -1.40 16.03 -17.70
C ILE A 21 -2.42 17.13 -17.99
N GLU A 22 -3.69 16.79 -18.21
CA GLU A 22 -4.76 17.77 -18.44
C GLU A 22 -4.93 18.71 -17.25
N LYS A 23 -4.90 18.19 -16.02
CA LYS A 23 -4.91 19.03 -14.82
C LYS A 23 -3.78 20.06 -14.85
N ARG A 24 -2.58 19.70 -15.31
CA ARG A 24 -1.41 20.58 -15.28
C ARG A 24 -1.17 21.42 -16.53
N THR A 25 -1.87 21.13 -17.61
CA THR A 25 -1.74 21.85 -18.87
C THR A 25 -2.97 22.70 -19.20
N ILE A 26 -4.17 22.26 -18.79
CA ILE A 26 -5.45 22.89 -19.15
C ILE A 26 -6.11 23.54 -17.93
N TYR A 27 -6.38 22.76 -16.87
CA TYR A 27 -7.24 23.23 -15.78
C TYR A 27 -6.51 24.04 -14.71
N GLU A 28 -5.29 23.63 -14.33
CA GLU A 28 -4.42 24.30 -13.38
C GLU A 28 -3.01 24.48 -13.97
N PRO A 29 -2.87 25.25 -15.06
CA PRO A 29 -1.59 25.47 -15.72
C PRO A 29 -0.57 26.10 -14.76
N PHE A 30 0.70 25.88 -15.06
CA PHE A 30 1.78 26.47 -14.28
C PHE A 30 1.75 28.01 -14.40
N ASN A 31 1.73 28.72 -13.27
CA ASN A 31 1.73 30.17 -13.22
C ASN A 31 3.09 30.66 -12.67
N GLU A 32 3.89 31.23 -13.56
CA GLU A 32 5.23 31.72 -13.24
C GLU A 32 5.22 32.97 -12.35
N ASP A 33 4.30 33.90 -12.60
CA ASP A 33 4.15 35.12 -11.81
C ASP A 33 3.83 34.83 -10.34
N GLU A 34 3.09 33.74 -10.08
CA GLU A 34 2.81 33.28 -8.72
C GLU A 34 4.10 32.91 -7.98
N ILE A 35 5.01 32.17 -8.64
CA ILE A 35 6.31 31.79 -8.05
C ILE A 35 7.19 33.02 -7.85
N LYS A 36 7.25 33.91 -8.84
CA LYS A 36 8.00 35.17 -8.75
C LYS A 36 7.54 36.03 -7.57
N ARG A 37 6.24 36.04 -7.27
CA ARG A 37 5.65 36.79 -6.14
C ARG A 37 5.83 36.09 -4.79
N LYS A 38 5.58 34.78 -4.70
CA LYS A 38 5.61 34.03 -3.43
C LYS A 38 7.01 33.56 -3.03
N ASN A 39 7.90 33.36 -4.00
CA ASN A 39 9.29 32.95 -3.78
C ASN A 39 10.27 33.74 -4.69
N PRO A 40 10.43 35.05 -4.47
CA PRO A 40 11.20 35.93 -5.36
C PRO A 40 12.69 35.61 -5.43
N PHE A 41 13.28 35.06 -4.36
CA PHE A 41 14.70 34.69 -4.33
C PHE A 41 14.93 33.35 -5.04
N GLY A 42 14.14 32.33 -4.72
CA GLY A 42 14.23 31.01 -5.36
C GLY A 42 13.97 31.09 -6.86
N TYR A 43 13.00 31.89 -7.29
CA TYR A 43 12.70 32.13 -8.71
C TYR A 43 13.92 32.65 -9.50
N ARG A 44 14.74 33.52 -8.90
CA ARG A 44 15.92 34.10 -9.57
C ARG A 44 17.14 33.17 -9.59
N LEU A 45 17.15 32.14 -8.74
CA LEU A 45 18.28 31.22 -8.60
C LEU A 45 18.06 29.88 -9.33
N VAL A 46 16.80 29.48 -9.50
CA VAL A 46 16.43 28.13 -9.95
C VAL A 46 15.68 28.20 -11.28
N PRO A 47 16.09 27.43 -12.31
CA PRO A 47 15.40 27.39 -13.60
C PRO A 47 13.91 27.03 -13.48
N ILE A 48 13.10 27.55 -14.40
CA ILE A 48 11.63 27.41 -14.34
C ILE A 48 11.18 25.95 -14.50
N GLU A 49 11.95 25.15 -15.22
CA GLU A 49 11.73 23.72 -15.46
C GLU A 49 11.79 22.92 -14.15
N VAL A 50 12.64 23.33 -13.20
CA VAL A 50 12.73 22.68 -11.89
C VAL A 50 11.46 22.95 -11.08
N TRP A 51 10.92 24.17 -11.12
CA TRP A 51 9.66 24.52 -10.47
C TRP A 51 8.48 23.78 -11.11
N LYS A 52 8.43 23.74 -12.44
CA LYS A 52 7.44 22.96 -13.19
C LYS A 52 7.51 21.48 -12.81
N GLY A 53 8.70 20.89 -12.88
CA GLY A 53 8.96 19.49 -12.53
C GLY A 53 8.51 19.17 -11.11
N SER A 54 8.90 20.00 -10.13
CA SER A 54 8.48 19.85 -8.73
C SER A 54 6.96 19.93 -8.54
N LYS A 55 6.26 20.82 -9.24
CA LYS A 55 4.79 20.91 -9.16
C LYS A 55 4.11 19.71 -9.83
N PHE A 56 4.67 19.22 -10.93
CA PHE A 56 4.16 18.04 -11.63
C PHE A 56 4.35 16.78 -10.78
N GLU A 57 5.56 16.57 -10.24
CA GLU A 57 5.90 15.41 -9.40
C GLU A 57 4.95 15.30 -8.20
N ARG A 58 4.68 16.40 -7.47
CA ARG A 58 3.69 16.39 -6.39
C ARG A 58 2.31 15.93 -6.83
N SER A 59 1.90 16.33 -8.03
CA SER A 59 0.59 15.99 -8.59
C SER A 59 0.52 14.53 -9.01
N PHE A 60 1.61 14.06 -9.61
CA PHE A 60 1.81 12.67 -9.97
C PHE A 60 1.76 11.78 -8.72
N VAL A 61 2.58 12.04 -7.70
CA VAL A 61 2.62 11.24 -6.47
C VAL A 61 1.28 11.24 -5.74
N THR A 62 0.58 12.38 -5.70
CA THR A 62 -0.74 12.46 -5.06
C THR A 62 -1.80 11.65 -5.83
N SER A 63 -1.73 11.65 -7.17
CA SER A 63 -2.70 10.96 -8.01
C SER A 63 -2.42 9.47 -8.14
N LEU A 64 -1.15 9.08 -8.20
CA LEU A 64 -0.66 7.70 -8.12
C LEU A 64 -0.66 7.17 -6.68
N GLY A 65 -1.61 7.65 -5.87
CA GLY A 65 -1.79 7.24 -4.49
C GLY A 65 -2.33 5.81 -4.37
N GLN A 66 -2.69 5.44 -3.15
CA GLN A 66 -3.11 4.08 -2.77
C GLN A 66 -4.19 3.49 -3.70
N GLY A 67 -5.21 4.27 -4.06
CA GLY A 67 -6.34 3.81 -4.87
C GLY A 67 -5.98 3.31 -6.28
N ILE A 68 -4.89 3.81 -6.89
CA ILE A 68 -4.44 3.30 -8.19
C ILE A 68 -3.84 1.90 -8.03
N PHE A 69 -3.01 1.70 -7.01
CA PHE A 69 -2.44 0.38 -6.73
C PHE A 69 -3.53 -0.63 -6.32
N GLU A 70 -4.55 -0.21 -5.58
CA GLU A 70 -5.72 -1.05 -5.27
C GLU A 70 -6.44 -1.50 -6.55
N GLN A 71 -6.70 -0.58 -7.49
CA GLN A 71 -7.38 -0.92 -8.73
C GLN A 71 -6.54 -1.84 -9.62
N ILE A 72 -5.23 -1.62 -9.71
CA ILE A 72 -4.30 -2.51 -10.43
C ILE A 72 -4.30 -3.89 -9.78
N ALA A 73 -4.19 -3.97 -8.46
CA ALA A 73 -4.20 -5.23 -7.73
C ALA A 73 -5.48 -6.05 -7.98
N ARG A 74 -6.63 -5.39 -8.00
CA ARG A 74 -7.90 -6.00 -8.38
C ARG A 74 -7.88 -6.57 -9.79
N ILE A 75 -7.45 -5.77 -10.78
CA ILE A 75 -7.39 -6.20 -12.19
C ILE A 75 -6.49 -7.44 -12.34
N ILE A 76 -5.33 -7.45 -11.68
CA ILE A 76 -4.39 -8.58 -11.69
C ILE A 76 -5.05 -9.82 -11.07
N ALA A 77 -5.70 -9.67 -9.90
CA ALA A 77 -6.40 -10.76 -9.22
C ALA A 77 -7.51 -11.37 -10.10
N GLU A 78 -8.35 -10.53 -10.71
CA GLU A 78 -9.39 -10.96 -11.65
C GLU A 78 -8.77 -11.68 -12.87
N GLY A 79 -7.62 -11.21 -13.36
CA GLY A 79 -6.85 -11.82 -14.43
C GLY A 79 -6.34 -13.24 -14.13
N SER A 80 -6.08 -13.54 -12.84
CA SER A 80 -5.77 -14.92 -12.36
C SER A 80 -7.01 -15.83 -12.30
N GLY A 81 -8.20 -15.26 -12.54
CA GLY A 81 -9.50 -15.93 -12.47
C GLY A 81 -10.11 -15.97 -11.07
N ALA A 82 -9.61 -15.13 -10.15
CA ALA A 82 -10.21 -14.94 -8.83
C ALA A 82 -11.36 -13.91 -8.90
N ILE A 83 -12.21 -13.90 -7.88
CA ILE A 83 -13.12 -12.77 -7.62
C ILE A 83 -12.35 -11.76 -6.77
N ALA A 84 -12.33 -10.49 -7.16
CA ALA A 84 -11.66 -9.45 -6.40
C ALA A 84 -12.54 -8.21 -6.20
N ILE A 85 -12.50 -7.65 -4.99
CA ILE A 85 -13.33 -6.53 -4.57
C ILE A 85 -12.47 -5.53 -3.80
N ASN A 86 -12.45 -4.27 -4.25
CA ASN A 86 -11.80 -3.19 -3.50
C ASN A 86 -12.70 -2.69 -2.37
N GLN A 87 -12.09 -2.14 -1.32
CA GLN A 87 -12.80 -1.53 -0.19
C GLN A 87 -13.84 -2.48 0.44
N TYR A 88 -13.42 -3.72 0.68
CA TYR A 88 -14.28 -4.80 1.17
C TYR A 88 -14.51 -4.69 2.67
N GLN A 89 -15.77 -4.54 3.06
CA GLN A 89 -16.18 -4.52 4.46
C GLN A 89 -16.60 -5.92 4.92
N LYS A 90 -16.14 -6.30 6.11
CA LYS A 90 -16.52 -7.56 6.75
C LYS A 90 -16.85 -7.33 8.22
N ILE A 91 -18.02 -7.81 8.62
CA ILE A 91 -18.41 -7.88 10.04
C ILE A 91 -17.76 -9.13 10.63
N ILE A 92 -17.05 -8.96 11.74
CA ILE A 92 -16.28 -10.00 12.40
C ILE A 92 -16.78 -10.13 13.83
N ARG A 93 -17.14 -11.35 14.22
CA ARG A 93 -17.58 -11.66 15.57
C ARG A 93 -16.40 -12.18 16.39
N LEU A 94 -16.09 -11.51 17.49
CA LEU A 94 -14.99 -11.86 18.40
C LEU A 94 -15.49 -11.83 19.84
N ASN A 95 -14.89 -12.65 20.69
CA ASN A 95 -15.17 -12.54 22.13
C ASN A 95 -14.45 -11.32 22.73
N SER A 96 -14.93 -10.83 23.87
CA SER A 96 -14.42 -9.59 24.47
C SER A 96 -12.96 -9.70 24.90
N TRP A 97 -12.50 -10.87 25.32
CA TRP A 97 -11.11 -11.09 25.70
C TRP A 97 -10.16 -11.04 24.51
N GLN A 98 -10.58 -11.55 23.35
CA GLN A 98 -9.82 -11.43 22.11
C GLN A 98 -9.65 -9.97 21.71
N LEU A 99 -10.73 -9.18 21.74
CA LEU A 99 -10.68 -7.75 21.41
C LEU A 99 -9.76 -6.98 22.36
N GLU A 100 -9.94 -7.16 23.66
CA GLU A 100 -9.09 -6.53 24.68
C GLU A 100 -7.63 -6.94 24.53
N ARG A 101 -7.37 -8.22 24.20
CA ARG A 101 -6.00 -8.70 24.01
C ARG A 101 -5.35 -8.10 22.77
N ILE A 102 -6.08 -7.95 21.66
CA ILE A 102 -5.58 -7.30 20.45
C ILE A 102 -5.17 -5.85 20.78
N ASP A 103 -6.04 -5.10 21.45
CA ASP A 103 -5.74 -3.71 21.84
C ASP A 103 -4.52 -3.64 22.77
N ASN A 104 -4.43 -4.54 23.76
CA ASN A 104 -3.26 -4.64 24.64
C ASN A 104 -1.96 -4.97 23.88
N ILE A 105 -2.00 -5.83 22.85
CA ILE A 105 -0.83 -6.15 22.02
C ILE A 105 -0.33 -4.88 21.33
N LEU A 106 -1.22 -4.16 20.67
CA LEU A 106 -0.91 -2.95 19.90
C LEU A 106 -0.39 -1.84 20.80
N GLU A 107 -1.06 -1.58 21.93
CA GLU A 107 -0.62 -0.57 22.90
C GLU A 107 0.78 -0.86 23.44
N ASN A 108 1.06 -2.12 23.79
CA ASN A 108 2.36 -2.52 24.32
C ASN A 108 3.48 -2.36 23.27
N GLN A 109 3.19 -2.71 22.01
CA GLN A 109 4.13 -2.52 20.90
C GLN A 109 4.39 -1.05 20.61
N ARG A 110 3.35 -0.21 20.67
CA ARG A 110 3.45 1.25 20.52
C ARG A 110 4.32 1.88 21.62
N LYS A 111 4.13 1.46 22.88
CA LYS A 111 4.82 1.99 24.07
C LYS A 111 6.27 1.53 24.21
N LYS A 112 6.64 0.35 23.68
CA LYS A 112 7.96 -0.29 23.86
C LYS A 112 9.18 0.58 23.47
N ASN A 113 9.01 1.62 22.66
CA ASN A 113 10.10 2.51 22.25
C ASN A 113 10.27 3.79 23.09
N LEU A 114 9.39 4.08 24.06
CA LEU A 114 9.51 5.31 24.85
C LEU A 114 10.40 5.17 26.09
N LYS A 115 10.73 3.93 26.56
CA LYS A 115 11.34 3.76 27.89
C LYS A 115 12.52 2.80 28.02
N THR A 116 12.96 2.06 27.01
CA THR A 116 14.01 1.02 27.23
C THR A 116 15.08 0.97 26.16
N LYS A 117 16.21 1.64 26.41
CA LYS A 117 17.54 1.28 25.90
C LYS A 117 18.08 0.01 26.60
N SER A 118 17.24 -1.01 26.82
CA SER A 118 17.66 -2.25 27.48
C SER A 118 18.09 -3.28 26.43
N LYS A 119 19.25 -3.91 26.66
CA LYS A 119 19.90 -4.93 25.81
C LYS A 119 19.10 -6.24 25.65
N ASN A 120 17.94 -6.37 26.30
CA ASN A 120 17.03 -7.51 26.14
C ASN A 120 15.78 -7.09 25.35
N SER A 121 15.96 -6.81 24.06
CA SER A 121 14.84 -6.59 23.15
C SER A 121 14.05 -7.89 23.02
N ILE A 122 12.94 -8.01 23.75
CA ILE A 122 11.97 -9.09 23.53
C ILE A 122 11.56 -9.00 22.06
N LYS A 123 11.94 -10.01 21.29
CA LYS A 123 11.66 -10.16 19.85
C LYS A 123 10.20 -9.81 19.58
N LEU A 124 9.96 -8.99 18.55
CA LEU A 124 8.61 -8.72 18.08
C LEU A 124 8.01 -10.03 17.57
N LYS A 125 6.78 -10.32 17.97
CA LYS A 125 6.10 -11.54 17.53
C LYS A 125 5.56 -11.36 16.11
N THR A 126 5.63 -12.42 15.33
CA THR A 126 4.90 -12.52 14.06
C THR A 126 3.39 -12.56 14.32
N ILE A 127 2.59 -12.26 13.30
CA ILE A 127 1.13 -12.40 13.35
C ILE A 127 0.75 -13.83 13.75
N SER A 128 1.42 -14.84 13.20
CA SER A 128 1.14 -16.25 13.52
C SER A 128 1.35 -16.55 15.02
N GLU A 129 2.47 -16.10 15.60
CA GLU A 129 2.74 -16.27 17.03
C GLU A 129 1.73 -15.53 17.93
N GLU A 130 1.17 -14.39 17.48
CA GLU A 130 0.14 -13.67 18.22
C GLU A 130 -1.21 -14.41 18.17
N LEU A 131 -1.57 -14.96 17.00
CA LEU A 131 -2.79 -15.71 16.77
C LEU A 131 -2.88 -16.98 17.61
N GLU A 132 -1.77 -17.66 17.89
CA GLU A 132 -1.73 -18.85 18.75
C GLU A 132 -2.29 -18.58 20.15
N PHE A 133 -2.09 -17.37 20.69
CA PHE A 133 -2.63 -16.99 21.99
C PHE A 133 -4.07 -16.47 21.87
N LEU A 134 -4.34 -15.65 20.87
CA LEU A 134 -5.67 -15.04 20.67
C LEU A 134 -6.76 -16.09 20.48
N ARG A 135 -6.48 -17.14 19.69
CA ARG A 135 -7.44 -18.21 19.40
C ARG A 135 -7.74 -19.13 20.59
N LYS A 136 -6.95 -19.06 21.68
CA LYS A 136 -7.17 -19.83 22.92
C LYS A 136 -8.04 -19.09 23.94
N LEU A 137 -8.25 -17.78 23.74
CA LEU A 137 -9.09 -16.98 24.62
C LEU A 137 -10.56 -17.29 24.35
N ASP A 138 -11.31 -17.56 25.40
CA ASP A 138 -12.72 -17.90 25.30
C ASP A 138 -13.53 -17.24 26.44
N THR A 139 -14.69 -16.69 26.09
CA THR A 139 -15.65 -16.11 27.02
C THR A 139 -17.00 -15.96 26.32
N ASP A 140 -18.10 -16.01 27.09
CA ASP A 140 -19.46 -15.96 26.55
C ASP A 140 -19.89 -14.58 26.02
N ARG A 141 -19.05 -13.55 26.20
CA ARG A 141 -19.33 -12.18 25.75
C ARG A 141 -18.72 -11.93 24.38
N TYR A 142 -19.58 -11.73 23.39
CA TYR A 142 -19.19 -11.46 22.00
C TYR A 142 -19.56 -10.05 21.56
N GLN A 143 -18.77 -9.51 20.64
CA GLN A 143 -19.04 -8.24 19.97
C GLN A 143 -18.76 -8.38 18.48
N ASP A 144 -19.58 -7.71 17.68
CA ASP A 144 -19.39 -7.60 16.25
C ASP A 144 -18.61 -6.32 15.94
N VAL A 145 -17.53 -6.45 15.18
CA VAL A 145 -16.71 -5.32 14.73
C VAL A 145 -16.65 -5.29 13.22
N ASN A 146 -16.78 -4.10 12.63
CA ASN A 146 -16.59 -3.93 11.19
C ASN A 146 -15.10 -3.73 10.90
N VAL A 147 -14.60 -4.42 9.88
CA VAL A 147 -13.23 -4.31 9.39
C VAL A 147 -13.28 -3.99 7.89
N LEU A 148 -12.41 -3.09 7.44
CA LEU A 148 -12.29 -2.68 6.05
C LEU A 148 -10.93 -3.11 5.52
N PHE A 149 -10.95 -3.86 4.42
CA PHE A 149 -9.73 -4.18 3.66
C PHE A 149 -9.74 -3.45 2.33
N ASP A 150 -8.57 -2.96 1.92
CA ASP A 150 -8.41 -2.21 0.68
C ASP A 150 -8.66 -3.13 -0.54
N LEU A 151 -8.34 -4.42 -0.42
CA LEU A 151 -8.63 -5.46 -1.42
C LEU A 151 -9.00 -6.79 -0.76
N TYR A 152 -10.04 -7.43 -1.27
CA TYR A 152 -10.42 -8.82 -0.99
C TYR A 152 -10.28 -9.64 -2.25
N ILE A 153 -9.73 -10.86 -2.13
CA ILE A 153 -9.60 -11.83 -3.22
C ILE A 153 -10.17 -13.16 -2.75
N LYS A 154 -11.07 -13.73 -3.56
CA LYS A 154 -11.55 -15.11 -3.42
C LYS A 154 -11.03 -15.96 -4.58
N ARG A 155 -10.13 -16.87 -4.27
CA ARG A 155 -9.52 -17.80 -5.23
C ARG A 155 -10.50 -18.89 -5.65
N LYS A 156 -10.20 -19.57 -6.76
CA LYS A 156 -11.05 -20.66 -7.31
C LYS A 156 -11.15 -21.88 -6.39
N ASP A 157 -10.11 -22.12 -5.59
CA ASP A 157 -10.08 -23.18 -4.57
C ASP A 157 -10.86 -22.81 -3.30
N GLY A 158 -11.43 -21.61 -3.23
CA GLY A 158 -12.17 -21.10 -2.08
C GLY A 158 -11.31 -20.33 -1.07
N THR A 159 -10.00 -20.22 -1.28
CA THR A 159 -9.11 -19.44 -0.40
C THR A 159 -9.52 -17.97 -0.42
N GLU A 160 -9.67 -17.38 0.77
CA GLU A 160 -10.00 -15.96 0.94
C GLU A 160 -8.79 -15.18 1.46
N GLU A 161 -8.42 -14.14 0.73
CA GLU A 161 -7.28 -13.28 1.01
C GLU A 161 -7.74 -11.83 1.17
N TYR A 162 -7.19 -11.15 2.16
CA TYR A 162 -7.60 -9.81 2.57
C TYR A 162 -6.36 -8.93 2.70
N TYR A 163 -6.35 -7.77 2.07
CA TYR A 163 -5.17 -6.93 1.95
C TYR A 163 -5.44 -5.54 2.50
N SER A 164 -4.62 -5.12 3.46
CA SER A 164 -4.48 -3.73 3.86
C SER A 164 -3.33 -3.12 3.05
N LEU A 165 -3.65 -2.60 1.87
CA LEU A 165 -2.72 -1.88 1.01
C LEU A 165 -2.43 -0.49 1.58
N LYS A 166 -1.16 -0.09 1.62
CA LYS A 166 -0.74 1.24 2.07
C LYS A 166 0.31 1.81 1.13
N THR A 167 0.54 3.12 1.23
CA THR A 167 1.69 3.74 0.57
C THR A 167 2.98 3.24 1.21
N VAL A 168 4.11 3.38 0.50
CA VAL A 168 5.39 2.77 0.87
C VAL A 168 6.05 3.30 2.15
N LYS A 169 5.53 4.36 2.75
CA LYS A 169 5.99 4.92 4.03
C LYS A 169 4.79 5.22 4.92
N PRO A 170 4.04 4.19 5.36
CA PRO A 170 2.85 4.41 6.16
C PRO A 170 3.24 4.96 7.53
N ASN A 171 2.38 5.82 8.08
CA ASN A 171 2.59 6.31 9.44
C ASN A 171 2.24 5.22 10.47
N LEU A 172 2.49 5.51 11.75
CA LEU A 172 2.30 4.54 12.82
C LEU A 172 0.83 4.14 12.97
N ASP A 173 -0.08 5.10 12.86
CA ASP A 173 -1.52 4.85 13.05
C ASP A 173 -2.11 4.00 11.90
N GLN A 174 -1.66 4.23 10.66
CA GLN A 174 -2.00 3.39 9.51
C GLN A 174 -1.47 1.95 9.67
N THR A 175 -0.26 1.80 10.20
CA THR A 175 0.34 0.50 10.47
C THR A 175 -0.42 -0.23 11.59
N GLU A 176 -0.79 0.48 12.64
CA GLU A 176 -1.55 -0.06 13.78
C GLU A 176 -2.95 -0.51 13.38
N ALA A 177 -3.65 0.30 12.58
CA ALA A 177 -4.96 -0.06 12.03
C ALA A 177 -4.87 -1.33 11.18
N ALA A 178 -3.90 -1.41 10.26
CA ALA A 178 -3.70 -2.60 9.43
C ALA A 178 -3.46 -3.86 10.27
N LYS A 179 -2.60 -3.77 11.30
CA LYS A 179 -2.33 -4.90 12.18
C LYS A 179 -3.55 -5.32 12.98
N LYS A 180 -4.30 -4.34 13.51
CA LYS A 180 -5.54 -4.58 14.25
C LYS A 180 -6.56 -5.37 13.44
N ASP A 181 -6.73 -4.98 12.19
CA ASP A 181 -7.69 -5.59 11.27
C ASP A 181 -7.27 -7.01 10.85
N ILE A 182 -5.97 -7.23 10.58
CA ILE A 182 -5.40 -8.56 10.34
C ILE A 182 -5.64 -9.48 11.54
N LEU A 183 -5.30 -9.03 12.76
CA LEU A 183 -5.46 -9.84 13.98
C LEU A 183 -6.93 -10.16 14.26
N ARG A 184 -7.84 -9.19 14.07
CA ARG A 184 -9.28 -9.40 14.24
C ARG A 184 -9.80 -10.47 13.29
N LEU A 185 -9.50 -10.33 11.99
CA LEU A 185 -9.96 -11.28 10.99
C LEU A 185 -9.40 -12.66 11.23
N MET A 186 -8.08 -12.80 11.32
CA MET A 186 -7.46 -14.12 11.41
C MET A 186 -7.69 -14.79 12.77
N THR A 187 -8.11 -14.06 13.81
CA THR A 187 -8.57 -14.67 15.07
C THR A 187 -9.94 -15.34 14.90
N SER A 188 -10.87 -14.68 14.21
CA SER A 188 -12.24 -15.18 13.99
C SER A 188 -12.31 -16.23 12.88
N GLU A 189 -11.64 -15.96 11.76
CA GLU A 189 -11.70 -16.74 10.52
C GLU A 189 -10.41 -17.55 10.34
N LYS A 190 -10.43 -18.83 10.74
CA LYS A 190 -9.20 -19.64 10.80
C LYS A 190 -8.52 -19.87 9.44
N ASN A 191 -9.31 -19.88 8.37
CA ASN A 191 -8.86 -20.16 7.00
C ASN A 191 -8.60 -18.88 6.18
N ALA A 192 -8.96 -17.70 6.71
CA ALA A 192 -8.70 -16.45 6.02
C ALA A 192 -7.22 -16.08 6.10
N GLN A 193 -6.69 -15.54 5.02
CA GLN A 193 -5.34 -14.98 4.95
C GLN A 193 -5.43 -13.46 4.91
N ALA A 194 -4.66 -12.76 5.73
CA ALA A 194 -4.66 -11.30 5.71
C ALA A 194 -3.25 -10.71 5.66
N TYR A 195 -3.08 -9.63 4.91
CA TYR A 195 -1.78 -9.11 4.53
C TYR A 195 -1.66 -7.61 4.75
N PHE A 196 -0.53 -7.19 5.31
CA PHE A 196 -0.04 -5.83 5.26
C PHE A 196 0.78 -5.67 3.98
N ALA A 197 0.30 -4.82 3.06
CA ALA A 197 0.78 -4.80 1.69
C ALA A 197 1.34 -3.43 1.30
N LEU A 198 2.57 -3.40 0.80
CA LEU A 198 3.23 -2.21 0.25
C LEU A 198 3.55 -2.44 -1.23
N PRO A 199 3.23 -1.50 -2.13
CA PRO A 199 3.34 -1.71 -3.58
C PRO A 199 4.77 -1.86 -4.09
N TYR A 200 5.77 -1.35 -3.38
CA TYR A 200 7.20 -1.48 -3.71
C TYR A 200 8.07 -1.17 -2.50
N ASN A 201 9.33 -1.57 -2.55
CA ASN A 201 10.33 -1.21 -1.57
C ASN A 201 11.01 0.12 -1.94
N PRO A 202 10.80 1.22 -1.19
CA PRO A 202 11.40 2.52 -1.48
C PRO A 202 12.93 2.56 -1.28
N ALA A 203 13.54 1.51 -0.70
CA ALA A 203 14.99 1.36 -0.66
C ALA A 203 15.56 0.69 -1.94
N GLY A 204 14.70 0.08 -2.76
CA GLY A 204 15.04 -0.90 -3.80
C GLY A 204 14.71 -2.33 -3.33
N GLU A 205 14.22 -3.19 -4.23
CA GLU A 205 13.75 -4.55 -3.89
C GLU A 205 14.84 -5.43 -3.25
N ASP A 206 16.10 -5.17 -3.57
CA ASP A 206 17.29 -5.87 -3.04
C ASP A 206 17.78 -5.32 -1.68
N LYS A 207 17.19 -4.23 -1.17
CA LYS A 207 17.66 -3.54 0.04
C LYS A 207 16.70 -3.70 1.20
N SER A 208 17.24 -3.65 2.42
CA SER A 208 16.41 -3.66 3.62
C SER A 208 15.49 -2.44 3.68
N TYR A 209 14.18 -2.67 3.80
CA TYR A 209 13.16 -1.64 3.99
C TYR A 209 13.43 -0.75 5.23
N LYS A 210 14.01 -1.34 6.28
CA LYS A 210 14.39 -0.64 7.52
C LYS A 210 15.32 0.55 7.29
N SER A 211 16.14 0.51 6.24
CA SER A 211 17.10 1.57 5.92
C SER A 211 16.44 2.91 5.59
N ILE A 212 15.20 2.89 5.10
CA ILE A 212 14.50 4.08 4.62
C ILE A 212 13.25 4.41 5.46
N HIS A 213 12.64 3.41 6.10
CA HIS A 213 11.45 3.62 6.93
C HIS A 213 11.31 2.57 8.04
N SER A 214 11.62 2.95 9.27
CA SER A 214 11.63 2.03 10.43
C SER A 214 10.33 2.01 11.24
N ILE A 215 9.33 2.83 10.89
CA ILE A 215 8.08 2.94 11.67
C ILE A 215 7.31 1.60 11.71
N PRO A 216 7.13 0.87 10.59
CA PRO A 216 6.38 -0.38 10.61
C PRO A 216 6.98 -1.49 11.48
N TYR A 217 8.31 -1.50 11.63
CA TYR A 217 9.05 -2.43 12.52
C TYR A 217 8.69 -2.29 14.00
N LYS A 218 7.91 -1.27 14.39
CA LYS A 218 7.38 -1.17 15.76
C LYS A 218 6.24 -2.15 16.01
N LEU A 219 5.52 -2.54 14.95
CA LEU A 219 4.27 -3.29 15.04
C LEU A 219 4.35 -4.61 14.27
N PHE A 220 5.04 -4.66 13.13
CA PHE A 220 5.24 -5.87 12.34
C PHE A 220 6.68 -6.34 12.35
N ASP A 221 6.89 -7.65 12.33
CA ASP A 221 8.17 -8.25 11.94
C ASP A 221 8.26 -8.20 10.40
N MET A 222 8.71 -7.06 9.87
CA MET A 222 8.68 -6.77 8.43
C MET A 222 9.58 -7.69 7.59
N ASP A 223 10.53 -8.40 8.21
CA ASP A 223 11.53 -9.20 7.50
C ASP A 223 11.16 -10.69 7.47
N CYS A 224 10.47 -11.19 8.51
CA CYS A 224 10.20 -12.63 8.68
C CYS A 224 8.71 -12.98 8.67
N ASP A 225 7.80 -12.01 8.70
CA ASP A 225 6.37 -12.27 8.78
C ASP A 225 5.76 -12.47 7.38
N ASN A 226 5.23 -13.67 7.12
CA ASN A 226 4.55 -14.01 5.86
C ASN A 226 3.28 -13.17 5.61
N ASN A 227 2.76 -12.48 6.64
CA ASN A 227 1.65 -11.55 6.51
C ASN A 227 2.10 -10.16 6.01
N VAL A 228 3.39 -9.92 5.82
CA VAL A 228 3.94 -8.68 5.26
C VAL A 228 4.38 -8.91 3.82
N LEU A 229 3.80 -8.16 2.88
CA LEU A 229 4.11 -8.25 1.46
C LEU A 229 4.59 -6.89 0.95
N ILE A 230 5.74 -6.86 0.30
CA ILE A 230 6.35 -5.65 -0.25
C ILE A 230 6.76 -5.95 -1.69
N GLY A 231 6.43 -5.04 -2.60
CA GLY A 231 6.93 -5.07 -3.98
C GLY A 231 6.64 -6.39 -4.67
N GLU A 232 7.69 -7.05 -5.15
CA GLU A 232 7.58 -8.29 -5.92
C GLU A 232 6.71 -9.35 -5.22
N ASN A 233 6.92 -9.56 -3.92
CA ASN A 233 6.16 -10.54 -3.12
C ASN A 233 4.65 -10.25 -3.10
N LEU A 234 4.27 -8.97 -3.12
CA LEU A 234 2.86 -8.57 -3.16
C LEU A 234 2.25 -8.93 -4.52
N TRP A 235 2.86 -8.42 -5.59
CA TRP A 235 2.29 -8.52 -6.93
C TRP A 235 2.27 -9.96 -7.44
N ASN A 236 3.34 -10.71 -7.21
CA ASN A 236 3.43 -12.11 -7.61
C ASN A 236 2.40 -12.98 -6.88
N LYS A 237 2.16 -12.71 -5.59
CA LYS A 237 1.09 -13.39 -4.85
C LYS A 237 -0.29 -13.04 -5.42
N ILE A 238 -0.58 -11.77 -5.70
CA ILE A 238 -1.87 -11.36 -6.26
C ILE A 238 -2.11 -12.03 -7.61
N GLY A 239 -1.10 -12.02 -8.50
CA GLY A 239 -1.17 -12.60 -9.84
C GLY A 239 -1.05 -14.12 -9.91
N MET A 240 -0.65 -14.79 -8.82
CA MET A 240 -0.32 -16.23 -8.78
C MET A 240 0.75 -16.62 -9.81
N ASP A 241 1.70 -15.72 -10.08
CA ASP A 241 2.76 -15.88 -11.08
C ASP A 241 3.97 -15.04 -10.65
N ASP A 242 5.15 -15.68 -10.60
CA ASP A 242 6.41 -15.07 -10.18
C ASP A 242 6.90 -13.96 -11.15
N ASN A 243 6.28 -13.82 -12.32
CA ASN A 243 6.60 -12.76 -13.29
C ASN A 243 5.63 -11.58 -13.22
N THR A 244 4.63 -11.59 -12.32
CA THR A 244 3.59 -10.55 -12.29
C THR A 244 4.19 -9.17 -12.07
N TYR A 245 5.15 -9.06 -11.15
CA TYR A 245 5.80 -7.78 -10.85
C TYR A 245 6.60 -7.22 -12.03
N SER A 246 7.43 -8.06 -12.66
CA SER A 246 8.25 -7.64 -13.80
C SER A 246 7.39 -7.22 -14.99
N GLU A 247 6.37 -8.01 -15.31
CA GLU A 247 5.42 -7.65 -16.36
C GLU A 247 4.63 -6.37 -16.04
N LEU A 248 4.33 -6.11 -14.76
CA LEU A 248 3.70 -4.87 -14.35
C LEU A 248 4.63 -3.68 -14.60
N LEU A 249 5.94 -3.81 -14.31
CA LEU A 249 6.93 -2.77 -14.62
C LEU A 249 7.00 -2.50 -16.13
N ASP A 250 6.99 -3.53 -16.98
CA ASP A 250 6.99 -3.37 -18.44
C ASP A 250 5.77 -2.55 -18.93
N ILE A 251 4.60 -2.77 -18.32
CA ILE A 251 3.39 -2.00 -18.62
C ILE A 251 3.56 -0.53 -18.22
N PHE A 252 4.11 -0.27 -17.03
CA PHE A 252 4.40 1.10 -16.57
C PHE A 252 5.40 1.80 -17.50
N ASP A 253 6.43 1.10 -17.97
CA ASP A 253 7.41 1.64 -18.91
C ASP A 253 6.75 1.99 -20.25
N LYS A 254 5.95 1.09 -20.81
CA LYS A 254 5.23 1.31 -22.06
C LYS A 254 4.31 2.53 -22.00
N VAL A 255 3.45 2.63 -20.98
CA VAL A 255 2.57 3.79 -20.80
C VAL A 255 3.40 5.05 -20.49
N GLY A 256 4.49 4.88 -19.75
CA GLY A 256 5.43 5.94 -19.40
C GLY A 256 6.07 6.58 -20.62
N GLU A 257 6.47 5.82 -21.63
CA GLU A 257 7.03 6.37 -22.89
C GLU A 257 6.06 7.33 -23.58
N GLU A 258 4.80 6.93 -23.77
CA GLU A 258 3.76 7.77 -24.36
C GLU A 258 3.53 9.07 -23.56
N CYS A 259 3.63 8.99 -22.24
CA CYS A 259 3.39 10.11 -21.35
C CYS A 259 4.59 11.06 -21.27
N LYS A 260 5.82 10.55 -21.32
CA LYS A 260 7.06 11.36 -21.23
C LYS A 260 7.09 12.42 -22.34
N ASP A 261 6.71 12.07 -23.56
CA ASP A 261 6.70 13.00 -24.68
C ASP A 261 5.64 14.09 -24.54
N LYS A 262 4.44 13.73 -24.08
CA LYS A 262 3.38 14.71 -23.77
C LYS A 262 3.81 15.67 -22.67
N ILE A 263 4.47 15.19 -21.61
CA ILE A 263 4.93 16.02 -20.49
C ILE A 263 6.04 16.98 -20.96
N ARG A 264 7.02 16.49 -21.71
CA ARG A 264 8.10 17.32 -22.28
C ARG A 264 7.55 18.44 -23.14
N LYS A 265 6.74 18.08 -24.16
CA LYS A 265 6.20 19.03 -25.12
C LYS A 265 5.16 19.97 -24.52
N ASN A 266 4.15 19.44 -23.83
CA ASN A 266 2.96 20.21 -23.48
C ASN A 266 3.06 20.89 -22.10
N TYR A 267 3.92 20.41 -21.21
CA TYR A 267 4.04 20.98 -19.86
C TYR A 267 5.39 21.67 -19.62
N LEU A 268 6.50 20.98 -19.92
CA LEU A 268 7.84 21.56 -19.75
C LEU A 268 8.14 22.59 -20.85
N GLY A 269 7.74 22.31 -22.09
CA GLY A 269 8.01 23.13 -23.27
C GLY A 269 9.39 22.86 -23.88
N ILE A 270 9.87 21.62 -23.77
CA ILE A 270 11.17 21.15 -24.27
C ILE A 270 11.02 19.94 -25.19
#